data_AF-A0A4Q4B4A5-F1
#
_entry.id   AF-A0A4Q4B4A5-F1
#
_cell.length_a   1.000
_cell.length_b   1.000
_cell.length_c   1.000
_cell.angle_alpha   90.00
_cell.angle_beta   90.00
_cell.angle_gamma   90.00
#
_symmetry.space_group_name_H-M   'P 1'
#
loop_
_entity.id
_entity.type
_entity.pdbx_description
1 polymer ?
#
loop_
_entity_poly.entity_id
_entity_poly.type
_entity_poly.pdbx_seq_one_letter_code
_entity_poly.pdbx_strand_id
1 'polypeptide(L)'
;MAKLKSIIKIEGTLDGLTFYKGKEGYLVKTKGGVSSKRIKNDPAFVRTRENGAEFGHCTKSGKLLRRAIADFMVDAKDNRVTSRLTQVMSRIKNLDATSPRGERKVGIGLVTPEGKLAIKGFEFNDRALLSNILKADYTLDTTTGEVQCADFIPVNDLNPPEGATHVSVASGVLNINFNTDEKDLQISPVVNLPIDTTSTVLTLTPPSMPVGTGVDFYLLKIAFFQEVNGVQYPLNNGAFNALQIVEVL
;
A
#
# COMPACT_ATOMS: atom_id res chain seq x y z
N MET A 1 29.81 -34.93 -4.28
CA MET A 1 28.45 -34.55 -4.77
C MET A 1 28.12 -35.40 -5.99
N ALA A 2 26.87 -35.84 -6.13
CA ALA A 2 26.46 -36.61 -7.29
C ALA A 2 26.42 -35.73 -8.55
N LYS A 3 26.93 -36.25 -9.66
CA LYS A 3 26.99 -35.55 -10.96
C LYS A 3 25.92 -36.13 -11.88
N LEU A 4 25.16 -35.27 -12.57
CA LEU A 4 24.21 -35.69 -13.61
C LEU A 4 24.97 -35.82 -14.93
N LYS A 5 25.15 -37.04 -15.41
CA LYS A 5 25.63 -37.33 -16.77
C LYS A 5 24.45 -37.73 -17.64
N SER A 6 23.87 -36.75 -18.34
CA SER A 6 22.77 -36.96 -19.27
C SER A 6 22.86 -35.96 -20.42
N ILE A 7 22.35 -36.34 -21.59
CA ILE A 7 22.17 -35.45 -22.74
C ILE A 7 21.09 -34.40 -22.43
N ILE A 8 20.12 -34.77 -21.57
CA ILE A 8 19.05 -33.90 -21.11
C ILE A 8 19.54 -33.11 -19.90
N LYS A 9 19.52 -31.78 -20.01
CA LYS A 9 19.88 -30.84 -18.94
C LYS A 9 18.62 -30.50 -18.16
N ILE A 10 18.61 -30.85 -16.87
CA ILE A 10 17.49 -30.61 -15.96
C ILE A 10 17.96 -29.61 -14.90
N GLU A 11 17.17 -28.56 -14.67
CA GLU A 11 17.36 -27.62 -13.57
C GLU A 11 16.04 -27.52 -12.80
N GLY A 12 16.08 -27.64 -11.48
CA GLY A 12 14.90 -27.65 -10.61
C GLY A 12 14.81 -28.86 -9.70
N THR A 13 13.69 -29.02 -9.00
CA THR A 13 13.45 -30.13 -8.05
C THR A 13 12.44 -31.11 -8.63
N LEU A 14 12.82 -32.39 -8.74
CA LEU A 14 11.96 -33.51 -9.15
C LEU A 14 12.13 -34.66 -8.15
N ASP A 15 11.02 -35.14 -7.59
CA ASP A 15 10.94 -36.29 -6.69
C ASP A 15 12.04 -36.34 -5.60
N GLY A 16 12.18 -35.23 -4.86
CA GLY A 16 13.17 -35.16 -3.77
C GLY A 16 14.63 -35.04 -4.22
N LEU A 17 14.89 -34.87 -5.52
CA LEU A 17 16.20 -34.54 -6.09
C LEU A 17 16.17 -33.12 -6.65
N THR A 18 17.20 -32.32 -6.35
CA THR A 18 17.39 -30.97 -6.89
C THR A 18 18.58 -30.98 -7.83
N PHE A 19 18.32 -30.65 -9.08
CA PHE A 19 19.27 -30.56 -10.18
C PHE A 19 19.65 -29.09 -10.38
N TYR A 20 20.95 -28.81 -10.45
CA TYR A 20 21.46 -27.45 -10.60
C TYR A 20 22.83 -27.46 -11.30
N LYS A 21 23.19 -26.34 -11.93
CA LYS A 21 24.49 -26.17 -12.58
C LYS A 21 25.53 -25.63 -11.59
N GLY A 22 26.56 -26.42 -11.32
CA GLY A 22 27.73 -26.03 -10.53
C GLY A 22 28.93 -25.67 -11.41
N LYS A 23 30.05 -25.28 -10.78
CA LYS A 23 31.31 -24.96 -11.48
C LYS A 23 31.85 -26.13 -12.31
N GLU A 24 31.62 -27.37 -11.87
CA GLU A 24 32.08 -28.59 -12.53
C GLU A 24 31.00 -29.29 -13.39
N GLY A 25 29.94 -28.59 -13.76
CA GLY A 25 28.83 -29.12 -14.57
C GLY A 25 27.55 -29.37 -13.78
N TYR A 26 26.66 -30.24 -14.29
CA TYR A 26 25.36 -30.50 -13.68
C TYR A 26 25.48 -31.41 -12.46
N LEU A 27 24.97 -30.93 -11.33
CA LEU A 27 25.01 -31.61 -10.04
C LEU A 27 23.59 -31.95 -9.60
N VAL A 28 23.48 -33.06 -8.85
CA VAL A 28 22.23 -33.46 -8.19
C VAL A 28 22.47 -33.59 -6.69
N LYS A 29 21.53 -33.09 -5.90
CA LYS A 29 21.47 -33.29 -4.45
C LYS A 29 20.08 -33.77 -4.07
N THR A 30 19.95 -34.55 -3.00
CA THR A 30 18.63 -34.70 -2.37
C THR A 30 18.14 -33.35 -1.91
N LYS A 31 16.81 -33.17 -1.89
CA LYS A 31 16.15 -31.96 -1.41
C LYS A 31 16.63 -31.70 0.01
N GLY A 32 17.52 -30.75 0.16
CA GLY A 32 18.01 -30.30 1.45
C GLY A 32 16.95 -29.48 2.18
N GLY A 33 17.12 -29.35 3.49
CA GLY A 33 16.25 -28.55 4.35
C GLY A 33 15.25 -29.39 5.14
N VAL A 34 14.49 -28.69 5.98
CA VAL A 34 13.54 -29.28 6.91
C VAL A 34 12.23 -29.58 6.15
N SER A 35 11.67 -30.78 6.33
CA SER A 35 10.40 -31.14 5.66
C SER A 35 9.24 -30.28 6.18
N SER A 36 8.24 -30.00 5.32
CA SER A 36 7.05 -29.24 5.74
C SER A 36 6.32 -29.92 6.91
N LYS A 37 6.24 -31.26 6.90
CA LYS A 37 5.67 -32.05 8.00
C LYS A 37 6.42 -31.82 9.31
N ARG A 38 7.76 -31.74 9.26
CA ARG A 38 8.57 -31.43 10.43
C ARG A 38 8.34 -29.99 10.90
N ILE A 39 8.36 -28.99 10.02
CA ILE A 39 8.05 -27.59 10.40
C ILE A 39 6.67 -27.48 11.08
N LYS A 40 5.66 -28.21 10.58
CA LYS A 40 4.30 -28.20 11.14
C LYS A 40 4.21 -28.83 12.54
N ASN A 41 4.95 -29.91 12.80
CA ASN A 41 4.70 -30.76 13.96
C ASN A 41 5.81 -30.71 15.04
N ASP A 42 7.06 -30.43 14.64
CA ASP A 42 8.21 -30.48 15.54
C ASP A 42 8.20 -29.26 16.49
N PRO A 43 8.32 -29.47 17.82
CA PRO A 43 8.37 -28.40 18.81
C PRO A 43 9.47 -27.37 18.55
N ALA A 44 10.60 -27.77 17.96
CA ALA A 44 11.70 -26.86 17.64
C ALA A 44 11.29 -25.73 16.66
N PHE A 45 10.23 -25.94 15.87
CA PHE A 45 9.73 -24.97 14.89
C PHE A 45 8.52 -24.17 15.38
N VAL A 46 8.15 -24.23 16.66
CA VAL A 46 7.01 -23.47 17.20
C VAL A 46 7.13 -21.97 16.89
N ARG A 47 8.30 -21.38 17.13
CA ARG A 47 8.57 -19.96 16.85
C ARG A 47 8.51 -19.61 15.36
N THR A 48 8.90 -20.56 14.49
CA THR A 48 8.79 -20.39 13.04
C THR A 48 7.33 -20.35 12.61
N ARG A 49 6.48 -21.20 13.20
CA ARG A 49 5.04 -21.22 12.90
C ARG A 49 4.34 -19.97 13.39
N GLU A 50 4.62 -19.53 14.62
CA GLU A 50 4.09 -18.29 15.19
C GLU A 50 4.43 -17.08 14.30
N ASN A 51 5.71 -16.91 13.97
CA ASN A 51 6.14 -15.80 13.10
C ASN A 51 5.49 -15.90 11.70
N GLY A 52 5.34 -17.12 11.17
CA GLY A 52 4.68 -17.36 9.88
C GLY A 52 3.20 -17.00 9.89
N ALA A 53 2.48 -17.34 10.97
CA ALA A 53 1.07 -16.99 11.15
C ALA A 53 0.89 -15.46 11.22
N GLU A 54 1.67 -14.78 12.07
CA GLU A 54 1.64 -13.31 12.17
C GLU A 54 2.00 -12.63 10.85
N PHE A 55 2.99 -13.12 10.11
CA PHE A 55 3.37 -12.58 8.80
C PHE A 55 2.26 -12.78 7.76
N GLY A 56 1.63 -13.96 7.75
CA GLY A 56 0.46 -14.25 6.92
C GLY A 56 -0.68 -13.27 7.20
N HIS A 57 -0.95 -13.00 8.49
CA HIS A 57 -1.94 -12.01 8.92
C HIS A 57 -1.60 -10.61 8.41
N CYS A 58 -0.36 -10.14 8.60
CA CYS A 58 0.09 -8.82 8.12
C CYS A 58 -0.07 -8.68 6.60
N THR A 59 0.22 -9.75 5.85
CA THR A 59 0.05 -9.78 4.39
C THR A 59 -1.43 -9.72 4.00
N LYS A 60 -2.31 -10.43 4.72
CA LYS A 60 -3.77 -10.37 4.52
C LYS A 60 -4.32 -8.98 4.82
N SER A 61 -3.93 -8.36 5.94
CA SER A 61 -4.35 -6.99 6.29
C SER A 61 -3.89 -5.97 5.24
N GLY A 62 -2.63 -6.03 4.81
CA GLY A 62 -2.14 -5.16 3.73
C GLY A 62 -2.85 -5.38 2.40
N LYS A 63 -3.30 -6.61 2.10
CA LYS A 63 -4.15 -6.88 0.94
C LYS A 63 -5.56 -6.30 1.12
N LEU A 64 -6.15 -6.41 2.31
CA LEU A 64 -7.48 -5.87 2.59
C LEU A 64 -7.52 -4.36 2.36
N LEU A 65 -6.58 -3.61 2.94
CA LEU A 65 -6.48 -2.16 2.75
C LEU A 65 -6.36 -1.78 1.27
N ARG A 66 -5.42 -2.40 0.54
CA ARG A 66 -5.25 -2.13 -0.91
C ARG A 66 -6.48 -2.49 -1.75
N ARG A 67 -7.25 -3.50 -1.35
CA ARG A 67 -8.52 -3.86 -2.01
C ARG A 67 -9.68 -2.95 -1.59
N ALA A 68 -9.57 -2.26 -0.46
CA ALA A 68 -10.58 -1.30 -0.04
C ALA A 68 -10.50 -0.02 -0.87
N ILE A 69 -9.28 0.38 -1.24
CA ILE A 69 -9.00 1.60 -2.01
C ILE A 69 -8.57 1.34 -3.45
N ALA A 70 -8.90 0.17 -4.02
CA ALA A 70 -8.34 -0.27 -5.30
C ALA A 70 -8.59 0.74 -6.42
N ASP A 71 -9.81 1.27 -6.50
CA ASP A 71 -10.21 2.25 -7.51
C ASP A 71 -9.51 3.60 -7.32
N PHE A 72 -9.21 3.95 -6.06
CA PHE A 72 -8.50 5.18 -5.72
C PHE A 72 -6.99 5.07 -5.98
N MET A 73 -6.41 3.87 -5.82
CA MET A 73 -4.97 3.59 -5.90
C MET A 73 -4.49 3.19 -7.31
N VAL A 74 -5.39 2.85 -8.24
CA VAL A 74 -5.05 2.15 -9.51
C VAL A 74 -3.87 2.76 -10.28
N ASP A 75 -3.82 4.08 -10.34
CA ASP A 75 -2.88 4.93 -11.06
C ASP A 75 -1.88 5.67 -10.14
N ALA A 76 -1.95 5.46 -8.83
CA ALA A 76 -1.15 6.15 -7.81
C ALA A 76 -0.42 5.14 -6.89
N LYS A 77 0.27 4.15 -7.49
CA LYS A 77 1.03 3.14 -6.75
C LYS A 77 2.37 2.79 -7.40
N ASP A 78 3.34 2.45 -6.56
CA ASP A 78 4.59 1.83 -7.00
C ASP A 78 4.53 0.28 -6.98
N ASN A 79 5.55 -0.36 -7.57
CA ASN A 79 5.65 -1.81 -7.67
C ASN A 79 5.98 -2.51 -6.33
N ARG A 80 6.45 -1.77 -5.32
CA ARG A 80 6.81 -2.27 -3.98
C ARG A 80 5.76 -1.96 -2.92
N VAL A 81 4.65 -1.31 -3.28
CA VAL A 81 3.57 -0.94 -2.33
C VAL A 81 3.13 -2.11 -1.46
N THR A 82 3.10 -3.32 -2.01
CA THR A 82 2.73 -4.54 -1.26
C THR A 82 3.74 -4.85 -0.15
N SER A 83 5.05 -4.86 -0.44
CA SER A 83 6.06 -5.19 0.57
C SER A 83 6.22 -4.06 1.60
N ARG A 84 6.19 -2.79 1.16
CA ARG A 84 6.23 -1.62 2.05
C ARG A 84 5.05 -1.64 3.02
N LEU A 85 3.84 -1.90 2.51
CA LEU A 85 2.65 -1.97 3.35
C LEU A 85 2.71 -3.17 4.30
N THR A 86 3.16 -4.35 3.87
CA THR A 86 3.34 -5.50 4.78
C THR A 86 4.35 -5.19 5.90
N GLN A 87 5.41 -4.43 5.62
CA GLN A 87 6.36 -3.99 6.65
C GLN A 87 5.69 -3.08 7.69
N VAL A 88 4.87 -2.12 7.24
CA VAL A 88 4.07 -1.25 8.12
C VAL A 88 3.09 -2.07 8.96
N MET A 89 2.34 -2.99 8.34
CA MET A 89 1.42 -3.90 9.03
C MET A 89 2.14 -4.75 10.09
N SER A 90 3.36 -5.21 9.80
CA SER A 90 4.17 -5.95 10.78
C SER A 90 4.56 -5.10 11.99
N ARG A 91 4.93 -3.82 11.77
CA ARG A 91 5.19 -2.86 12.86
C ARG A 91 3.95 -2.64 13.71
N ILE A 92 2.80 -2.40 13.09
CA ILE A 92 1.52 -2.19 13.79
C ILE A 92 1.12 -3.43 14.59
N LYS A 93 1.19 -4.62 13.99
CA LYS A 93 0.89 -5.88 14.67
C LYS A 93 1.76 -6.10 15.91
N ASN A 94 3.00 -5.60 15.93
CA ASN A 94 3.85 -5.71 17.11
C ASN A 94 3.38 -4.87 18.30
N LEU A 95 2.48 -3.90 18.08
CA LEU A 95 1.85 -3.08 19.11
C LEU A 95 0.63 -3.75 19.75
N ASP A 96 0.21 -4.91 19.25
CA ASP A 96 -0.77 -5.74 19.96
C ASP A 96 -0.11 -6.36 21.20
N ALA A 97 -0.40 -5.75 22.35
CA ALA A 97 0.04 -6.20 23.67
C ALA A 97 -0.94 -7.19 24.34
N THR A 98 -2.07 -7.51 23.69
CA THR A 98 -3.14 -8.32 24.27
C THR A 98 -3.07 -9.77 23.83
N SER A 99 -2.77 -10.02 22.56
CA SER A 99 -2.74 -11.36 22.00
C SER A 99 -1.43 -12.08 22.32
N PRO A 100 -1.47 -13.42 22.50
CA PRO A 100 -0.26 -14.21 22.63
C PRO A 100 0.58 -14.17 21.35
N ARG A 101 1.85 -14.54 21.47
CA ARG A 101 2.76 -14.65 20.33
C ARG A 101 2.22 -15.65 19.30
N GLY A 102 2.30 -15.29 18.02
CA GLY A 102 1.74 -16.09 16.93
C GLY A 102 0.31 -15.68 16.55
N GLU A 103 -0.39 -14.94 17.42
CA GLU A 103 -1.79 -14.57 17.24
C GLU A 103 -2.02 -13.05 17.24
N ARG A 104 -0.96 -12.26 17.36
CA ARG A 104 -1.04 -10.79 17.34
C ARG A 104 -1.67 -10.26 16.06
N LYS A 105 -2.53 -9.25 16.20
CA LYS A 105 -3.38 -8.72 15.14
C LYS A 105 -3.08 -7.26 14.83
N VAL A 106 -3.01 -6.95 13.53
CA VAL A 106 -2.97 -5.57 13.02
C VAL A 106 -4.13 -4.74 13.57
N GLY A 107 -5.36 -5.27 13.56
CA GLY A 107 -6.53 -4.54 14.01
C GLY A 107 -6.43 -4.06 15.47
N ILE A 108 -5.85 -4.88 16.36
CA ILE A 108 -5.66 -4.49 17.77
C ILE A 108 -4.53 -3.45 17.88
N GLY A 109 -3.39 -3.70 17.22
CA GLY A 109 -2.30 -2.74 17.21
C GLY A 109 -2.69 -1.38 16.65
N LEU A 110 -3.59 -1.33 15.66
CA LEU A 110 -4.04 -0.10 15.01
C LEU A 110 -4.98 0.75 15.90
N VAL A 111 -5.59 0.18 16.93
CA VAL A 111 -6.37 0.95 17.91
C VAL A 111 -5.46 1.84 18.77
N THR A 112 -4.19 1.46 18.94
CA THR A 112 -3.21 2.24 19.72
C THR A 112 -2.80 3.53 19.00
N PRO A 113 -2.47 4.61 19.72
CA PRO A 113 -1.93 5.84 19.13
C PRO A 113 -0.68 5.59 18.27
N GLU A 114 0.22 4.71 18.73
CA GLU A 114 1.44 4.36 18.01
C GLU A 114 1.15 3.59 16.71
N GLY A 115 0.08 2.78 16.71
CA GLY A 115 -0.36 2.03 15.54
C GLY A 115 -0.92 2.94 14.45
N LYS A 116 -1.75 3.91 14.82
CA LYS A 116 -2.25 4.95 13.92
C LYS A 116 -1.10 5.77 13.35
N LEU A 117 -0.18 6.22 14.21
CA LEU A 117 1.00 6.99 13.80
C LEU A 117 1.93 6.19 12.85
N ALA A 118 2.03 4.87 13.01
CA ALA A 118 2.92 4.05 12.19
C ALA A 118 2.52 3.95 10.70
N ILE A 119 1.25 4.21 10.38
CA ILE A 119 0.69 4.16 9.01
C ILE A 119 0.22 5.51 8.49
N LYS A 120 -0.02 6.50 9.36
CA LYS A 120 -0.16 7.89 8.95
C LYS A 120 1.05 8.33 8.11
N GLY A 121 0.78 9.02 7.00
CA GLY A 121 1.79 9.43 6.03
C GLY A 121 2.27 8.30 5.10
N PHE A 122 1.64 7.13 5.11
CA PHE A 122 2.02 6.07 4.16
C PHE A 122 1.71 6.50 2.73
N GLU A 123 2.77 6.60 1.93
CA GLU A 123 2.71 6.87 0.50
C GLU A 123 2.45 5.58 -0.26
N PHE A 124 1.44 5.53 -1.12
CA PHE A 124 1.21 4.38 -2.00
C PHE A 124 2.15 4.38 -3.20
N ASN A 125 2.69 5.53 -3.56
CA ASN A 125 3.72 5.71 -4.57
C ASN A 125 4.97 6.38 -3.98
N ASP A 126 6.02 5.60 -3.72
CA ASP A 126 7.27 6.11 -3.15
C ASP A 126 8.10 6.98 -4.10
N ARG A 127 7.67 7.14 -5.37
CA ARG A 127 8.28 8.03 -6.36
C ARG A 127 7.59 9.40 -6.43
N ALA A 128 6.38 9.50 -5.88
CA ALA A 128 5.51 10.66 -5.94
C ALA A 128 5.03 10.97 -4.52
N LEU A 129 5.94 11.45 -3.68
CA LEU A 129 5.62 11.85 -2.32
C LEU A 129 4.67 13.04 -2.36
N LEU A 130 3.56 12.98 -1.61
CA LEU A 130 2.57 14.06 -1.60
C LEU A 130 3.22 15.39 -1.21
N SER A 131 4.12 15.39 -0.24
CA SER A 131 4.86 16.56 0.24
C SER A 131 5.81 17.18 -0.79
N ASN A 132 6.24 16.41 -1.81
CA ASN A 132 7.05 16.95 -2.91
C ASN A 132 6.18 17.53 -4.03
N ILE A 133 4.91 17.13 -4.08
CA ILE A 133 3.97 17.47 -5.15
C ILE A 133 3.08 18.63 -4.74
N LEU A 134 2.45 18.57 -3.56
CA LEU A 134 1.59 19.60 -3.00
C LEU A 134 2.40 20.44 -2.02
N LYS A 135 2.61 21.71 -2.36
CA LYS A 135 3.30 22.71 -1.53
C LYS A 135 2.31 23.56 -0.73
N ALA A 136 1.04 23.61 -1.15
CA ALA A 136 0.00 24.30 -0.41
C ALA A 136 -0.32 23.60 0.91
N ASP A 137 -0.59 24.40 1.93
CA ASP A 137 -1.18 23.93 3.17
C ASP A 137 -2.65 23.56 2.94
N TYR A 138 -3.09 22.50 3.63
CA TYR A 138 -4.48 22.06 3.62
C TYR A 138 -4.97 21.80 5.04
N THR A 139 -6.27 21.97 5.24
CA THR A 139 -6.96 21.59 6.48
C THR A 139 -7.81 20.35 6.23
N LEU A 140 -7.94 19.52 7.26
CA LEU A 140 -8.82 18.35 7.26
C LEU A 140 -9.84 18.49 8.39
N ASP A 141 -11.14 18.51 8.05
CA ASP A 141 -12.21 18.32 9.03
C ASP A 141 -12.52 16.83 9.16
N THR A 142 -12.15 16.24 10.29
CA THR A 142 -12.36 14.81 10.57
C THR A 142 -13.82 14.46 10.86
N THR A 143 -14.71 15.44 11.02
CA THR A 143 -16.15 15.20 11.20
C THR A 143 -16.84 14.95 9.87
N THR A 144 -16.41 15.64 8.83
CA THR A 144 -17.03 15.62 7.48
C THR A 144 -16.16 14.93 6.44
N GLY A 145 -14.87 14.75 6.71
CA GLY A 145 -13.88 14.29 5.73
C GLY A 145 -13.44 15.36 4.75
N GLU A 146 -13.85 16.62 4.95
CA GLU A 146 -13.53 17.72 4.06
C GLU A 146 -12.04 18.05 4.12
N VAL A 147 -11.40 18.08 2.94
CA VAL A 147 -10.07 18.64 2.76
C VAL A 147 -10.18 19.96 2.03
N GLN A 148 -9.60 21.03 2.58
CA GLN A 148 -9.66 22.36 2.02
C GLN A 148 -8.28 22.99 1.86
N CYS A 149 -8.04 23.65 0.72
CA CYS A 149 -6.95 24.60 0.50
C CYS A 149 -7.56 25.95 0.11
N ALA A 150 -7.37 26.99 0.93
CA ALA A 150 -8.08 28.26 0.77
C ALA A 150 -7.61 29.07 -0.46
N ASP A 151 -6.29 29.13 -0.69
CA ASP A 151 -5.69 29.94 -1.76
C ASP A 151 -4.85 29.05 -2.69
N PHE A 152 -5.49 28.10 -3.37
CA PHE A 152 -4.80 27.15 -4.23
C PHE A 152 -4.54 27.72 -5.63
N ILE A 153 -3.27 27.94 -5.94
CA ILE A 153 -2.75 28.38 -7.24
C ILE A 153 -1.91 27.23 -7.84
N PRO A 154 -2.47 26.43 -8.76
CA PRO A 154 -1.84 25.20 -9.24
C PRO A 154 -0.39 25.35 -9.72
N VAL A 155 -0.03 26.42 -10.42
CA VAL A 155 1.36 26.61 -10.92
C VAL A 155 2.37 26.89 -9.80
N ASN A 156 1.93 27.49 -8.69
CA ASN A 156 2.79 27.82 -7.55
C ASN A 156 2.82 26.69 -6.52
N ASP A 157 1.65 26.12 -6.26
CA ASP A 157 1.40 25.19 -5.17
C ASP A 157 1.59 23.72 -5.54
N LEU A 158 1.83 23.44 -6.81
CA LEU A 158 2.22 22.12 -7.27
C LEU A 158 3.67 22.08 -7.74
N ASN A 159 4.22 20.87 -7.75
CA ASN A 159 5.43 20.53 -8.48
C ASN A 159 5.07 19.47 -9.54
N PRO A 160 4.41 19.88 -10.64
CA PRO A 160 3.92 18.95 -11.63
C PRO A 160 5.07 18.33 -12.44
N PRO A 161 4.90 17.11 -12.98
CA PRO A 161 5.84 16.54 -13.92
C PRO A 161 5.87 17.32 -15.24
N GLU A 162 6.96 17.16 -15.99
CA GLU A 162 7.11 17.77 -17.31
C GLU A 162 5.97 17.35 -18.25
N GLY A 163 5.36 18.33 -18.93
CA GLY A 163 4.27 18.12 -19.88
C GLY A 163 2.86 18.03 -19.27
N ALA A 164 2.73 18.09 -17.94
CA ALA A 164 1.41 18.19 -17.31
C ALA A 164 0.77 19.56 -17.60
N THR A 165 -0.49 19.54 -18.02
CA THR A 165 -1.29 20.75 -18.22
C THR A 165 -2.47 20.84 -17.25
N HIS A 166 -2.87 19.72 -16.66
CA HIS A 166 -3.98 19.64 -15.72
C HIS A 166 -3.65 18.75 -14.52
N VAL A 167 -4.33 19.03 -13.42
CA VAL A 167 -4.28 18.27 -12.17
C VAL A 167 -5.69 17.86 -11.77
N SER A 168 -5.85 16.61 -11.36
CA SER A 168 -7.04 16.15 -10.65
C SER A 168 -6.70 15.88 -9.19
N VAL A 169 -7.51 16.44 -8.29
CA VAL A 169 -7.39 16.22 -6.86
C VAL A 169 -8.69 15.63 -6.34
N ALA A 170 -8.57 14.64 -5.44
CA ALA A 170 -9.70 14.03 -4.75
C ALA A 170 -9.28 13.60 -3.35
N SER A 171 -10.21 13.66 -2.40
CA SER A 171 -10.06 13.08 -1.06
C SER A 171 -10.90 11.82 -0.93
N GLY A 172 -10.56 10.96 0.04
CA GLY A 172 -11.39 9.82 0.38
C GLY A 172 -11.29 9.48 1.86
N VAL A 173 -12.38 8.96 2.42
CA VAL A 173 -12.44 8.46 3.79
C VAL A 173 -12.85 7.00 3.75
N LEU A 174 -12.00 6.15 4.33
CA LEU A 174 -12.20 4.71 4.40
C LEU A 174 -12.41 4.30 5.85
N ASN A 175 -13.55 3.70 6.18
CA ASN A 175 -13.67 2.86 7.37
C ASN A 175 -13.26 1.43 7.01
N ILE A 176 -12.38 0.82 7.81
CA ILE A 176 -11.95 -0.57 7.58
C ILE A 176 -11.77 -1.35 8.88
N ASN A 177 -12.42 -2.51 8.95
CA ASN A 177 -12.28 -3.44 10.07
C ASN A 177 -11.42 -4.64 9.66
N PHE A 178 -10.18 -4.67 10.16
CA PHE A 178 -9.22 -5.75 9.88
C PHE A 178 -9.55 -7.10 10.52
N ASN A 179 -10.57 -7.16 11.39
CA ASN A 179 -11.03 -8.40 12.01
C ASN A 179 -12.22 -9.02 11.26
N THR A 180 -13.15 -8.20 10.76
CA THR A 180 -14.35 -8.66 10.02
C THR A 180 -14.19 -8.63 8.50
N ASP A 181 -13.10 -8.01 8.00
CA ASP A 181 -12.88 -7.71 6.57
C ASP A 181 -13.92 -6.73 5.97
N GLU A 182 -14.75 -6.09 6.80
CA GLU A 182 -15.69 -5.05 6.40
C GLU A 182 -14.97 -3.75 6.07
N LYS A 183 -15.52 -3.02 5.09
CA LYS A 183 -14.93 -1.78 4.59
C LYS A 183 -16.00 -0.92 3.93
N ASP A 184 -15.88 0.38 4.08
CA ASP A 184 -16.69 1.38 3.41
C ASP A 184 -15.81 2.57 3.01
N LEU A 185 -15.83 2.94 1.73
CA LEU A 185 -15.00 4.01 1.16
C LEU A 185 -15.90 5.05 0.53
N GLN A 186 -15.78 6.29 1.02
CA GLN A 186 -16.46 7.45 0.47
C GLN A 186 -15.41 8.39 -0.15
N ILE A 187 -15.62 8.81 -1.40
CA ILE A 187 -14.66 9.60 -2.18
C ILE A 187 -15.33 10.92 -2.55
N SER A 188 -14.61 12.03 -2.44
CA SER A 188 -15.08 13.33 -2.92
C SER A 188 -15.28 13.32 -4.44
N PRO A 189 -16.11 14.22 -4.99
CA PRO A 189 -16.02 14.57 -6.39
C PRO A 189 -14.58 14.94 -6.77
N VAL A 190 -14.17 14.57 -7.98
CA VAL A 190 -12.85 14.93 -8.50
C VAL A 190 -12.87 16.39 -8.92
N VAL A 191 -11.95 17.19 -8.38
CA VAL A 191 -11.72 18.56 -8.82
C VAL A 191 -10.59 18.53 -9.84
N ASN A 192 -10.89 18.92 -11.08
CA ASN A 192 -9.93 18.98 -12.18
C ASN A 192 -9.66 20.44 -12.55
N LEU A 193 -8.40 20.84 -12.50
CA LEU A 193 -7.97 22.23 -12.72
C LEU A 193 -6.85 22.29 -13.75
N PRO A 194 -6.83 23.33 -14.61
CA PRO A 194 -5.64 23.64 -15.38
C PRO A 194 -4.49 24.04 -14.44
N ILE A 195 -3.26 23.73 -14.85
CA ILE A 195 -2.07 24.16 -14.12
C ILE A 195 -1.70 25.56 -14.61
N ASP A 196 -2.30 26.58 -13.99
CA ASP A 196 -2.11 27.98 -14.34
C ASP A 196 -1.98 28.86 -13.07
N THR A 197 -1.99 30.18 -13.27
CA THR A 197 -1.89 31.18 -12.20
C THR A 197 -3.24 31.52 -11.54
N THR A 198 -4.31 30.79 -11.86
CA THR A 198 -5.65 31.09 -11.36
C THR A 198 -5.77 30.62 -9.91
N SER A 199 -6.08 31.55 -9.01
CA SER A 199 -6.35 31.22 -7.60
C SER A 199 -7.75 30.66 -7.45
N THR A 200 -7.87 29.53 -6.76
CA THR A 200 -9.14 28.85 -6.50
C THR A 200 -9.17 28.31 -5.07
N VAL A 201 -10.37 28.25 -4.47
CA VAL A 201 -10.57 27.50 -3.24
C VAL A 201 -10.75 26.03 -3.62
N LEU A 202 -9.84 25.17 -3.19
CA LEU A 202 -9.95 23.73 -3.41
C LEU A 202 -10.69 23.11 -2.23
N THR A 203 -11.90 22.61 -2.44
CA THR A 203 -12.71 21.91 -1.43
C THR A 203 -13.03 20.50 -1.90
N LEU A 204 -12.67 19.51 -1.09
CA LEU A 204 -12.83 18.08 -1.37
C LEU A 204 -13.62 17.41 -0.26
N THR A 205 -14.93 17.35 -0.44
CA THR A 205 -15.87 16.81 0.56
C THR A 205 -16.47 15.50 0.05
N PRO A 206 -16.25 14.36 0.74
CA PRO A 206 -16.98 13.13 0.48
C PRO A 206 -18.50 13.32 0.65
N PRO A 207 -19.34 12.57 -0.07
CA PRO A 207 -20.80 12.72 0.00
C PRO A 207 -21.39 12.37 1.39
N SER A 208 -20.71 11.50 2.13
CA SER A 208 -21.01 11.16 3.52
C SER A 208 -19.75 10.58 4.19
N MET A 209 -19.76 10.51 5.52
CA MET A 209 -18.76 9.71 6.24
C MET A 209 -19.03 8.21 6.04
N PRO A 210 -17.98 7.38 5.95
CA PRO A 210 -18.14 5.93 5.87
C PRO A 210 -18.73 5.36 7.17
N VAL A 211 -19.45 4.25 7.06
CA VAL A 211 -20.10 3.58 8.18
C VAL A 211 -19.34 2.30 8.53
N GLY A 212 -19.07 2.09 9.81
CA GLY A 212 -18.53 0.83 10.30
C GLY A 212 -17.97 0.91 11.71
N THR A 213 -17.46 -0.23 12.19
CA THR A 213 -16.80 -0.37 13.50
C THR A 213 -15.28 -0.40 13.39
N GLY A 214 -14.77 -0.12 12.19
CA GLY A 214 -13.36 -0.13 11.87
C GLY A 214 -12.63 1.14 12.28
N VAL A 215 -11.42 1.28 11.73
CA VAL A 215 -10.58 2.48 11.84
C VAL A 215 -10.79 3.32 10.59
N ASP A 216 -10.86 4.64 10.76
CA ASP A 216 -11.05 5.59 9.68
C ASP A 216 -9.69 6.04 9.12
N PHE A 217 -9.55 5.98 7.80
CA PHE A 217 -8.37 6.42 7.06
C PHE A 217 -8.76 7.55 6.12
N TYR A 218 -8.10 8.68 6.28
CA TYR A 218 -8.26 9.83 5.40
C TYR A 218 -7.18 9.80 4.34
N LEU A 219 -7.57 9.93 3.08
CA LEU A 219 -6.73 9.75 1.90
C LEU A 219 -6.78 11.01 1.05
N LEU A 220 -5.63 11.41 0.51
CA LEU A 220 -5.55 12.49 -0.47
C LEU A 220 -4.83 11.98 -1.71
N LYS A 221 -5.44 12.22 -2.88
CA LYS A 221 -4.96 11.78 -4.19
C LYS A 221 -4.72 12.99 -5.09
N ILE A 222 -3.59 12.98 -5.78
CA ILE A 222 -3.26 13.92 -6.86
C ILE A 222 -2.84 13.13 -8.10
N ALA A 223 -3.45 13.44 -9.24
CA ALA A 223 -3.13 12.84 -10.53
C ALA A 223 -2.93 13.91 -11.61
N PHE A 224 -1.97 13.69 -12.51
CA PHE A 224 -1.60 14.64 -13.56
C PHE A 224 -2.02 14.19 -14.94
N PHE A 225 -2.41 15.17 -15.77
CA PHE A 225 -2.90 14.97 -17.13
C PHE A 225 -2.22 15.92 -18.09
N GLN A 226 -2.10 15.49 -19.34
CA GLN A 226 -1.72 16.32 -20.47
C GLN A 226 -2.91 16.45 -21.41
N GLU A 227 -3.31 17.68 -21.70
CA GLU A 227 -4.35 17.97 -22.68
C GLU A 227 -3.74 18.13 -24.07
N VAL A 228 -4.30 17.40 -25.04
CA VAL A 228 -3.97 17.52 -26.46
C VAL A 228 -5.28 17.62 -27.24
N ASN A 229 -5.47 18.71 -27.99
CA ASN A 229 -6.66 18.97 -28.79
C ASN A 229 -7.99 18.89 -27.99
N GLY A 230 -8.00 19.39 -26.75
CA GLY A 230 -9.18 19.38 -25.87
C GLY A 230 -9.49 18.02 -25.23
N VAL A 231 -8.60 17.03 -25.38
CA VAL A 231 -8.71 15.72 -24.73
C VAL A 231 -7.59 15.56 -23.72
N GLN A 232 -7.94 15.25 -22.47
CA GLN A 232 -6.98 15.01 -21.40
C GLN A 232 -6.54 13.55 -21.34
N TYR A 233 -5.23 13.35 -21.39
CA TYR A 233 -4.60 12.04 -21.29
C TYR A 233 -3.87 11.93 -19.95
N PRO A 234 -4.09 10.83 -19.18
CA PRO A 234 -3.36 10.64 -17.95
C PRO A 234 -1.86 10.49 -18.24
N LEU A 235 -1.01 11.13 -17.44
CA LEU A 235 0.43 10.90 -17.47
C LEU A 235 0.75 9.56 -16.79
N ASN A 236 0.32 8.48 -17.45
CA ASN A 236 0.18 7.12 -16.94
C ASN A 236 1.50 6.34 -16.79
N ASN A 237 2.63 7.01 -16.55
CA ASN A 237 3.89 6.30 -16.29
C ASN A 237 4.00 5.77 -14.85
N GLY A 238 2.97 5.98 -14.01
CA GLY A 238 2.93 5.56 -12.61
C GLY A 238 3.99 6.21 -11.72
N ALA A 239 4.72 7.21 -12.23
CA ALA A 239 5.84 7.82 -11.54
C ALA A 239 5.44 9.08 -10.75
N PHE A 240 4.31 9.72 -11.08
CA PHE A 240 4.03 11.09 -10.64
C PHE A 240 2.73 11.29 -9.86
N ASN A 241 1.80 10.32 -9.90
CA ASN A 241 0.55 10.44 -9.15
C ASN A 241 0.78 10.05 -7.69
N ALA A 242 0.31 10.90 -6.78
CA ALA A 242 0.42 10.71 -5.34
C ALA A 242 -0.89 10.19 -4.77
N LEU A 243 -0.76 9.28 -3.80
CA LEU A 243 -1.84 8.88 -2.91
C LEU A 243 -1.21 8.63 -1.54
N GLN A 244 -1.70 9.35 -0.53
CA GLN A 244 -1.19 9.29 0.83
C GLN A 244 -2.33 9.08 1.83
N ILE A 245 -2.05 8.36 2.92
CA ILE A 245 -2.87 8.37 4.13
C ILE A 245 -2.53 9.64 4.93
N VAL A 246 -3.39 10.65 4.90
CA VAL A 246 -3.13 11.94 5.57
C VAL A 246 -3.50 11.92 7.05
N GLU A 247 -4.47 11.10 7.46
CA GLU A 247 -4.86 10.93 8.86
C GLU A 247 -5.47 9.55 9.12
N VAL A 248 -5.41 9.09 10.38
CA VAL A 248 -5.99 7.81 10.84
C VAL A 248 -6.64 7.99 12.20
N LEU A 249 -7.94 7.67 12.32
CA LEU A 249 -8.74 7.82 13.55
C LEU A 249 -9.42 6.53 14.00
#